data_AF-A0A2U1C1T6-F1
#
_entry.id   AF-A0A2U1C1T6-F1
#
_cell.length_a   1.000
_cell.length_b   1.000
_cell.length_c   1.000
_cell.angle_alpha   90.00
_cell.angle_beta   90.00
_cell.angle_gamma   90.00
#
_symmetry.space_group_name_H-M   'P 1'
#
loop_
_entity.id
_entity.type
_entity.pdbx_description
1 polymer ?
#
loop_
_entity_poly.entity_id
_entity_poly.type
_entity_poly.pdbx_seq_one_letter_code
_entity_poly.pdbx_strand_id
1 'polypeptide(L)'
;SAGIQALEKELLEQNARHKDWCCTEELMKTTREGKALYLHCLPADINGVSCVDGEVEASVFDRYRTPLYKEASFKPYIIAAMIFLAKVRDPQATLKALEDRGTARWFQK
;
A
#
# COMPACT_ATOMS: atom_id res chain seq x y z
N SER A 1 14.55 -20.91 16.06
CA SER A 1 14.78 -21.59 17.37
C SER A 1 13.47 -22.19 17.85
N ALA A 2 13.50 -23.15 18.78
CA ALA A 2 12.28 -23.78 19.31
C ALA A 2 11.30 -22.75 19.92
N GLY A 3 11.80 -21.69 20.55
CA GLY A 3 10.96 -20.63 21.11
C GLY A 3 10.17 -19.85 20.06
N ILE A 4 10.77 -19.54 18.90
CA ILE A 4 10.07 -18.82 17.81
C ILE A 4 8.95 -19.68 17.23
N GLN A 5 9.18 -20.98 17.06
CA GLN A 5 8.16 -21.89 16.52
C GLN A 5 6.99 -22.07 17.49
N ALA A 6 7.26 -22.16 18.79
CA ALA A 6 6.21 -22.22 19.81
C ALA A 6 5.36 -20.94 19.81
N LEU A 7 6.02 -19.77 19.72
CA LEU A 7 5.36 -18.48 19.66
C LEU A 7 4.51 -18.34 18.39
N GLU A 8 5.03 -18.72 17.22
CA GLU A 8 4.29 -18.67 15.95
C GLU A 8 3.00 -19.49 16.04
N LYS A 9 3.06 -20.70 16.61
CA LYS A 9 1.87 -21.54 16.81
C LYS A 9 0.83 -20.85 17.70
N GLU A 10 1.26 -20.29 18.83
CA GLU A 10 0.35 -19.57 19.75
C GLU A 10 -0.31 -18.38 19.07
N LEU A 11 0.46 -17.60 18.30
CA LEU A 11 -0.04 -16.44 17.56
C LEU A 11 -1.03 -16.84 16.45
N LEU A 12 -0.76 -17.92 15.72
CA LEU A 12 -1.69 -18.43 14.71
C LEU A 12 -3.02 -18.88 15.34
N GLU A 13 -2.96 -19.55 16.49
CA GLU A 13 -4.16 -19.95 17.24
C GLU A 13 -4.94 -18.75 17.77
N GLN A 14 -4.24 -17.68 18.16
CA GLN A 14 -4.88 -16.44 18.60
C GLN A 14 -5.53 -15.69 17.43
N ASN A 15 -4.83 -15.52 16.31
CA ASN A 15 -5.35 -14.87 15.10
C ASN A 15 -6.59 -15.60 14.55
N ALA A 16 -6.62 -16.93 14.62
CA ALA A 16 -7.75 -17.73 14.16
C ALA A 16 -9.08 -17.44 14.90
N ARG A 17 -9.03 -16.79 16.08
CA ARG A 17 -10.21 -16.38 16.85
C ARG A 17 -10.83 -15.06 16.37
N HIS A 18 -10.17 -14.36 15.44
CA HIS A 18 -10.54 -13.03 14.97
C HIS A 18 -10.67 -12.96 13.43
N LYS A 19 -11.04 -14.08 12.79
CA LYS A 19 -11.27 -14.14 11.33
C LYS A 19 -12.40 -13.24 10.84
N ASP A 20 -13.25 -12.76 11.75
CA ASP A 20 -14.29 -11.77 11.49
C ASP A 20 -13.71 -10.36 11.19
N TRP A 21 -12.41 -10.13 11.41
CA TRP A 21 -11.73 -8.87 11.14
C TRP A 21 -11.29 -8.77 9.67
N CYS A 22 -12.28 -8.86 8.78
CA CYS A 22 -12.11 -8.73 7.34
C CYS A 22 -12.82 -7.46 6.84
N CYS A 23 -12.21 -6.73 5.91
CA CYS A 23 -12.84 -5.63 5.21
C CYS A 23 -13.85 -6.15 4.17
N THR A 24 -15.11 -6.28 4.60
CA THR A 24 -16.23 -6.80 3.80
C THR A 24 -17.07 -5.70 3.14
N GLU A 25 -17.90 -6.05 2.16
CA GLU A 25 -18.90 -5.14 1.58
C GLU A 25 -19.88 -4.60 2.64
N GLU A 26 -20.28 -5.44 3.61
CA GLU A 26 -21.16 -5.01 4.70
C GLU A 26 -20.51 -3.93 5.57
N LEU A 27 -19.22 -4.07 5.88
CA LEU A 27 -18.51 -2.99 6.58
C LEU A 27 -18.36 -1.75 5.70
N MET A 28 -18.02 -1.91 4.42
CA MET A 28 -17.87 -0.79 3.48
C MET A 28 -19.17 0.03 3.34
N LYS A 29 -20.34 -0.60 3.38
CA LYS A 29 -21.65 0.09 3.38
C LYS A 29 -21.87 1.02 4.57
N THR A 30 -21.29 0.70 5.72
CA THR A 30 -21.43 1.53 6.93
C THR A 30 -20.51 2.76 6.92
N THR A 31 -19.58 2.82 5.97
CA THR A 31 -18.69 3.98 5.81
C THR A 31 -19.43 5.19 5.23
N ARG A 32 -18.78 6.36 5.23
CA ARG A 32 -19.34 7.58 4.63
C ARG A 32 -19.74 7.33 3.18
N GLU A 33 -21.03 7.50 2.90
CA GLU A 33 -21.64 7.25 1.58
C GLU A 33 -21.44 5.82 1.05
N GLY A 34 -21.10 4.86 1.92
CA GLY A 34 -20.87 3.46 1.57
C GLY A 34 -19.66 3.21 0.65
N LYS A 35 -18.75 4.18 0.53
CA LYS A 35 -17.67 4.17 -0.48
C LYS A 35 -16.38 4.83 0.00
N ALA A 36 -16.07 4.74 1.30
CA ALA A 36 -14.78 5.23 1.79
C ALA A 36 -13.61 4.70 0.95
N LEU A 37 -12.58 5.51 0.79
CA LEU A 37 -11.40 5.09 0.03
C LEU A 37 -10.68 3.98 0.80
N TYR A 38 -10.74 2.76 0.29
CA TYR A 38 -9.97 1.64 0.82
C TYR A 38 -8.49 1.83 0.44
N LEU A 39 -7.60 1.68 1.43
CA LEU A 39 -6.15 1.81 1.30
C LEU A 39 -5.49 0.54 1.85
N HIS A 40 -4.41 0.11 1.20
CA HIS A 40 -3.62 -1.05 1.61
C HIS A 40 -2.25 -1.01 0.92
N CYS A 41 -1.17 -1.31 1.66
CA CYS A 41 0.20 -1.13 1.17
C CYS A 41 0.66 -2.16 0.12
N LEU A 42 -0.08 -3.26 -0.01
CA LEU A 42 0.17 -4.42 -0.88
C LEU A 42 1.40 -5.29 -0.47
N PRO A 43 1.34 -6.62 -0.70
CA PRO A 43 0.15 -7.39 -1.10
C PRO A 43 -0.90 -7.42 0.03
N ALA A 44 -2.17 -7.59 -0.32
CA ALA A 44 -3.24 -7.86 0.63
C ALA A 44 -3.57 -9.36 0.62
N ASP A 45 -4.03 -9.89 1.75
CA ASP A 45 -4.58 -11.24 1.84
C ASP A 45 -6.06 -11.20 1.45
N ILE A 46 -6.38 -11.69 0.24
CA ILE A 46 -7.69 -11.55 -0.40
C ILE A 46 -8.46 -12.87 -0.29
N ASN A 47 -9.65 -12.81 0.33
CA ASN A 47 -10.55 -13.95 0.50
C ASN A 47 -10.86 -14.62 -0.85
N GLY A 48 -10.63 -15.93 -0.93
CA GLY A 48 -10.91 -16.75 -2.10
C GLY A 48 -9.97 -16.54 -3.28
N VAL A 49 -8.92 -15.72 -3.14
CA VAL A 49 -7.93 -15.46 -4.19
C VAL A 49 -6.53 -15.85 -3.74
N SER A 50 -5.98 -15.20 -2.70
CA SER A 50 -4.65 -15.53 -2.18
C SER A 50 -4.70 -16.44 -0.95
N CYS A 51 -5.81 -16.45 -0.22
CA CYS A 51 -6.05 -17.31 0.94
C CYS A 51 -7.55 -17.60 1.11
N VAL A 52 -7.89 -18.53 2.01
CA VAL A 52 -9.29 -18.88 2.34
C VAL A 52 -9.94 -17.73 3.11
N ASP A 53 -9.32 -17.33 4.22
CA ASP A 53 -9.71 -16.20 5.07
C ASP A 53 -8.52 -15.24 5.18
N GLY A 54 -8.76 -13.96 4.95
CA GLY A 54 -7.77 -12.90 4.87
C GLY A 54 -8.32 -11.55 5.33
N GLU A 55 -7.73 -10.48 4.81
CA GLU A 55 -7.92 -9.11 5.27
C GLU A 55 -9.07 -8.38 4.56
N VAL A 56 -9.43 -8.79 3.33
CA VAL A 56 -10.39 -8.08 2.48
C VAL A 56 -11.14 -9.02 1.53
N GLU A 57 -12.42 -8.73 1.28
CA GLU A 57 -13.20 -9.42 0.25
C GLU A 57 -12.74 -9.05 -1.16
N ALA A 58 -12.77 -10.03 -2.08
CA ALA A 58 -12.33 -9.83 -3.46
C ALA A 58 -13.05 -8.66 -4.16
N SER A 59 -14.36 -8.49 -3.96
CA SER A 59 -15.12 -7.41 -4.59
C SER A 59 -14.73 -6.02 -4.07
N VAL A 60 -14.42 -5.89 -2.78
CA VAL A 60 -13.91 -4.66 -2.18
C VAL A 60 -12.54 -4.35 -2.76
N PHE A 61 -11.62 -5.32 -2.77
CA PHE A 61 -10.27 -5.12 -3.32
C PHE A 61 -10.33 -4.71 -4.80
N ASP A 62 -11.09 -5.43 -5.62
CA ASP A 62 -11.18 -5.18 -7.07
C ASP A 62 -11.77 -3.81 -7.39
N ARG A 63 -12.77 -3.35 -6.63
CA ARG A 63 -13.35 -2.00 -6.77
C ARG A 63 -12.31 -0.90 -6.53
N TYR A 64 -11.35 -1.12 -5.64
CA TYR A 64 -10.32 -0.14 -5.26
C TYR A 64 -8.91 -0.43 -5.82
N ARG A 65 -8.75 -1.46 -6.67
CA ARG A 65 -7.46 -1.87 -7.23
C ARG A 65 -6.69 -0.74 -7.91
N THR A 66 -7.35 0.07 -8.74
CA THR A 66 -6.72 1.22 -9.41
C THR A 66 -6.23 2.26 -8.40
N PRO A 67 -7.05 2.74 -7.44
CA PRO A 67 -6.57 3.55 -6.32
C PRO A 67 -5.40 2.95 -5.54
N LEU A 68 -5.42 1.66 -5.19
CA LEU A 68 -4.33 0.99 -4.46
C LEU A 68 -3.02 1.00 -5.25
N TYR A 69 -3.07 0.74 -6.55
CA TYR A 69 -1.88 0.79 -7.39
C TYR A 69 -1.36 2.22 -7.55
N LYS A 70 -2.28 3.20 -7.58
CA LYS A 70 -1.91 4.62 -7.56
C LYS A 70 -1.28 5.01 -6.23
N GLU A 71 -1.80 4.54 -5.09
CA GLU A 71 -1.23 4.70 -3.74
C GLU A 71 0.23 4.19 -3.71
N ALA A 72 0.45 2.94 -4.11
CA ALA A 72 1.78 2.33 -4.14
C ALA A 72 2.77 3.10 -5.05
N SER A 73 2.28 3.73 -6.13
CA SER A 73 3.10 4.50 -7.06
C SER A 73 3.79 5.72 -6.44
N PHE A 74 3.33 6.19 -5.28
CA PHE A 74 3.96 7.33 -4.59
C PHE A 74 5.23 6.94 -3.82
N LYS A 75 5.36 5.69 -3.35
CA LYS A 75 6.48 5.25 -2.50
C LYS A 75 7.87 5.55 -3.11
N PRO A 76 8.13 5.30 -4.41
CA PRO A 76 9.42 5.67 -5.02
C PRO A 76 9.73 7.16 -4.95
N TYR A 77 8.74 8.03 -5.17
CA TYR A 77 8.92 9.48 -5.15
C TYR A 77 9.13 10.02 -3.74
N ILE A 78 8.47 9.43 -2.73
CA ILE A 78 8.69 9.80 -1.33
C ILE A 78 10.12 9.45 -0.90
N ILE A 79 10.63 8.26 -1.25
CA ILE A 79 12.02 7.89 -0.98
C ILE A 79 12.99 8.83 -1.70
N ALA A 80 12.71 9.18 -2.96
CA ALA A 80 13.52 10.14 -3.71
C ALA A 80 13.53 11.53 -3.03
N ALA A 81 12.38 12.01 -2.54
CA ALA A 81 12.28 13.26 -1.81
C ALA A 81 13.08 13.24 -0.49
N MET A 82 13.01 12.14 0.26
CA MET A 82 13.82 11.95 1.48
C MET A 82 15.32 12.05 1.18
N ILE A 83 15.80 11.37 0.13
CA ILE A 83 17.20 11.44 -0.30
C ILE A 83 17.56 12.85 -0.75
N PHE A 84 16.70 13.49 -1.55
CA PHE A 84 16.94 14.82 -2.11
C PHE A 84 17.09 15.87 -1.00
N LEU A 85 16.17 15.89 -0.04
CA LEU A 85 16.21 16.81 1.10
C LEU A 85 17.43 16.58 2.01
N ALA A 86 17.93 15.34 2.09
CA ALA A 86 19.13 15.02 2.87
C ALA A 86 20.45 15.37 2.16
N LYS A 87 20.44 15.55 0.83
CA LYS A 87 21.65 15.72 0.00
C LYS A 87 21.74 17.06 -0.72
N VAL A 88 20.65 17.81 -0.83
CA VAL A 88 20.58 19.07 -1.55
C VAL A 88 20.29 20.21 -0.58
N ARG A 89 21.26 21.12 -0.43
CA ARG A 89 21.17 22.25 0.50
C ARG A 89 20.05 23.23 0.17
N ASP A 90 19.83 23.51 -1.12
CA ASP A 90 18.75 24.37 -1.62
C ASP A 90 17.90 23.59 -2.64
N PRO A 91 16.89 22.86 -2.16
CA PRO A 91 16.00 22.06 -3.00
C PRO A 91 15.28 22.88 -4.08
N GLN A 92 14.84 24.09 -3.74
CA GLN A 92 14.08 24.97 -4.64
C GLN A 92 14.92 25.41 -5.83
N ALA A 93 16.13 25.92 -5.58
CA ALA A 93 17.04 26.34 -6.65
C ALA A 93 17.46 25.15 -7.52
N THR A 94 17.69 23.99 -6.92
CA THR A 94 18.10 22.78 -7.64
C THR A 94 17.00 22.25 -8.56
N LEU A 95 15.75 22.20 -8.08
CA LEU A 95 14.61 21.81 -8.91
C LEU A 95 14.41 22.77 -10.08
N LYS A 96 14.55 24.09 -9.85
CA LYS A 96 14.49 25.08 -10.93
C LYS A 96 15.58 24.88 -11.98
N ALA A 97 16.81 24.62 -11.54
CA ALA A 97 17.92 24.34 -12.46
C ALA A 97 17.73 23.03 -13.27
N LEU A 98 17.09 22.00 -12.70
CA LEU A 98 16.76 20.77 -13.41
C LEU A 98 15.67 21.00 -14.46
N GLU A 99 14.63 21.78 -14.12
CA GLU A 99 13.58 22.21 -15.05
C GLU A 99 14.18 22.99 -16.23
N ASP A 100 14.97 24.04 -15.95
CA ASP A 100 15.57 24.91 -16.98
C ASP A 100 16.52 24.15 -17.90
N ARG A 101 17.22 23.13 -17.39
CA ARG A 101 18.09 22.26 -18.19
C ARG A 101 17.30 21.38 -19.17
N GLY A 102 16.06 21.01 -18.84
CA GLY A 102 15.16 20.28 -19.72
C GLY A 102 15.73 18.96 -20.28
N THR A 103 16.62 18.27 -19.55
CA THR A 103 17.27 17.07 -20.07
C THR A 103 16.26 15.94 -20.26
N ALA A 104 16.11 15.46 -21.49
CA ALA A 104 15.19 14.38 -21.81
C ALA A 104 15.56 13.10 -21.05
N ARG A 105 14.60 12.54 -20.31
CA ARG A 105 14.76 11.25 -19.61
C ARG A 105 14.96 10.09 -20.60
N TRP A 106 14.29 10.16 -21.75
CA TRP A 106 14.33 9.15 -22.79
C TRP A 106 14.89 9.73 -24.08
N PHE A 107 15.59 8.91 -24.86
CA PHE A 107 15.99 9.29 -26.21
C PHE A 107 14.76 9.56 -27.06
N GLN A 108 14.63 10.79 -27.54
CA GLN A 108 13.62 11.15 -28.53
C GLN A 108 14.26 10.98 -29.91
N LYS A 109 13.74 10.02 -30.69
CA LYS A 109 14.09 9.86 -32.11
C LYS A 109 13.49 10.99 -32.93
#